data_AF-A0AAN9PWV6-F1
#
_entry.id   AF-A0AAN9PWV6-F1
#
_cell.length_a   1.000
_cell.length_b   1.000
_cell.length_c   1.000
_cell.angle_alpha   90.00
_cell.angle_beta   90.00
_cell.angle_gamma   90.00
#
_symmetry.space_group_name_H-M   'P 1'
#
loop_
_entity.id
_entity.type
_entity.pdbx_description
1 polymer ?
#
loop_
_entity_poly.entity_id
_entity_poly.type
_entity_poly.pdbx_seq_one_letter_code
_entity_poly.pdbx_strand_id
1 'polypeptide(L)'
;MSVCACEVHRFNAQHVDEGNQQRLRKVVSDVSKEIEKYYCRLELERDEFGAIEEVEQAECQCCGLKEDCTVVYIREVEKCFYGKWVCGLCSEAVKERVGKVGMQDALNSHRDFCQEYNDTTRLNPKLSLTLSMREIAKRSLENRNSKGLKLSRTISYP
;
A
#
# COMPACT_ATOMS: atom_id res chain seq x y z
N MET A 1 -16.41 -5.93 7.82
CA MET A 1 -16.12 -4.88 6.82
C MET A 1 -16.07 -3.56 7.58
N SER A 2 -14.88 -3.17 8.05
CA SER A 2 -14.69 -1.93 8.82
C SER A 2 -14.08 -0.89 7.89
N VAL A 3 -14.87 0.10 7.53
CA VAL A 3 -14.52 1.29 6.74
C VAL A 3 -14.11 2.40 7.72
N CYS A 4 -12.89 2.94 7.57
CA CYS A 4 -12.44 4.32 7.89
C CYS A 4 -10.90 4.33 8.04
N ALA A 5 -10.14 5.35 7.65
CA ALA A 5 -10.47 6.76 7.51
C ALA A 5 -9.66 7.41 6.38
N CYS A 6 -10.31 7.80 5.29
CA CYS A 6 -9.77 8.76 4.32
C CYS A 6 -10.89 9.12 3.33
N GLU A 7 -11.88 9.88 3.78
CA GLU A 7 -12.90 10.46 2.90
C GLU A 7 -13.11 11.91 3.32
N VAL A 8 -12.65 12.88 2.52
CA VAL A 8 -13.25 14.23 2.44
C VAL A 8 -12.98 14.85 1.05
N HIS A 9 -14.06 14.87 0.26
CA HIS A 9 -14.67 15.97 -0.50
C HIS A 9 -13.92 16.78 -1.59
N ARG A 10 -14.51 16.66 -2.78
CA ARG A 10 -14.58 17.56 -3.94
C ARG A 10 -15.20 18.93 -3.59
N PHE A 11 -14.66 20.03 -4.11
CA PHE A 11 -15.33 21.35 -4.15
C PHE A 11 -15.09 22.05 -5.51
N ASN A 12 -16.19 22.51 -6.13
CA ASN A 12 -16.27 23.29 -7.37
C ASN A 12 -15.88 24.76 -7.16
N ALA A 13 -15.40 25.43 -8.21
CA ALA A 13 -15.42 26.89 -8.31
C ALA A 13 -15.80 27.34 -9.74
N GLN A 14 -16.94 28.04 -9.86
CA GLN A 14 -17.30 28.89 -11.00
C GLN A 14 -16.64 30.27 -10.82
N HIS A 15 -16.19 30.89 -11.91
CA HIS A 15 -16.23 32.35 -12.02
C HIS A 15 -16.42 32.77 -13.49
N VAL A 16 -17.43 33.63 -13.68
CA VAL A 16 -17.74 34.37 -14.91
C VAL A 16 -17.05 35.75 -14.80
N ASP A 17 -16.56 36.30 -15.90
CA ASP A 17 -16.39 37.76 -16.04
C ASP A 17 -16.67 38.21 -17.48
N GLU A 18 -17.53 39.22 -17.61
CA GLU A 18 -17.99 39.84 -18.86
C GLU A 18 -17.26 41.16 -19.11
N GLY A 19 -16.61 41.29 -20.27
CA GLY A 19 -15.97 42.53 -20.74
C GLY A 19 -16.37 42.91 -22.17
N ASN A 20 -17.16 43.98 -22.28
CA ASN A 20 -17.70 44.57 -23.51
C ASN A 20 -16.66 45.39 -24.31
N GLN A 21 -16.59 45.23 -25.65
CA GLN A 21 -16.36 46.36 -26.57
C GLN A 21 -16.67 46.08 -28.07
N GLN A 22 -17.56 46.92 -28.62
CA GLN A 22 -17.80 47.32 -30.04
C GLN A 22 -18.18 46.24 -31.08
N ARG A 23 -19.48 46.19 -31.42
CA ARG A 23 -20.12 45.21 -32.31
C ARG A 23 -19.99 45.57 -33.80
N LEU A 24 -18.99 45.01 -34.48
CA LEU A 24 -19.15 44.63 -35.90
C LEU A 24 -20.14 43.46 -35.94
N ARG A 25 -21.25 43.57 -36.68
CA ARG A 25 -22.17 42.44 -36.89
C ARG A 25 -21.46 41.40 -37.77
N LYS A 26 -20.67 40.53 -37.14
CA LYS A 26 -20.09 39.35 -37.80
C LYS A 26 -21.23 38.43 -38.19
N VAL A 27 -21.34 38.12 -39.47
CA VAL A 27 -22.18 37.02 -39.94
C VAL A 27 -21.49 35.74 -39.50
N VAL A 28 -22.02 35.12 -38.46
CA VAL A 28 -21.51 33.83 -37.97
C VAL A 28 -22.24 32.75 -38.77
N SER A 29 -21.51 32.05 -39.62
CA SER A 29 -22.04 30.88 -40.33
C SER A 29 -22.43 29.80 -39.31
N ASP A 30 -23.51 29.06 -39.57
CA ASP A 30 -23.91 27.92 -38.74
C ASP A 30 -22.81 26.85 -38.67
N VAL A 31 -21.96 26.80 -39.71
CA VAL A 31 -20.75 25.96 -39.73
C VAL A 31 -19.76 26.40 -38.65
N SER A 32 -19.58 27.70 -38.41
CA SER A 32 -18.68 28.21 -37.37
C SER A 32 -19.15 27.83 -35.97
N LYS A 33 -20.47 27.82 -35.73
CA LYS A 33 -21.03 27.40 -34.44
C LYS A 33 -20.89 25.90 -34.20
N GLU A 34 -21.06 25.08 -35.24
CA GLU A 34 -20.90 23.63 -35.12
C GLU A 34 -19.42 23.25 -34.92
N ILE A 35 -18.51 23.98 -35.57
CA ILE A 35 -17.06 23.87 -35.34
C ILE A 35 -16.72 24.21 -33.88
N GLU A 36 -17.22 25.32 -33.36
CA GLU A 36 -17.00 25.74 -31.97
C GLU A 36 -17.56 24.72 -30.97
N LYS A 37 -18.75 24.17 -31.23
CA LYS A 37 -19.36 23.11 -30.45
C LYS A 37 -18.57 21.79 -30.47
N TYR A 38 -17.94 21.47 -31.60
CA TYR A 38 -17.05 20.30 -31.70
C TYR A 38 -15.78 20.49 -30.87
N TYR A 39 -15.16 21.68 -30.92
CA TYR A 39 -13.99 22.01 -30.10
C TYR A 39 -14.30 22.02 -28.60
N CYS A 40 -15.41 22.62 -28.17
CA CYS A 40 -15.81 22.58 -26.76
C CYS A 40 -16.10 21.15 -26.27
N ARG A 41 -16.65 20.28 -27.13
CA ARG A 41 -16.86 18.86 -26.78
C ARG A 41 -15.52 18.13 -26.58
N LEU A 42 -14.55 18.38 -27.44
CA LEU A 42 -13.19 17.83 -27.31
C LEU A 42 -12.41 18.40 -26.11
N GLU A 43 -12.65 19.64 -25.70
CA GLU A 43 -12.08 20.23 -24.48
C GLU A 43 -12.66 19.59 -23.22
N LEU A 44 -13.97 19.37 -23.17
CA LEU A 44 -14.64 18.64 -22.09
C LEU A 44 -14.23 17.16 -22.06
N GLU A 45 -14.07 16.52 -23.22
CA GLU A 45 -13.51 15.16 -23.33
C GLU A 45 -12.04 15.10 -22.91
N ARG A 46 -11.28 16.21 -22.94
CA ARG A 46 -9.90 16.27 -22.43
C ARG A 46 -9.84 16.44 -20.91
N ASP A 47 -10.88 17.03 -20.33
CA ASP A 47 -11.11 17.04 -18.88
C ASP A 47 -11.74 15.72 -18.37
N GLU A 48 -12.46 14.99 -19.22
CA GLU A 48 -13.11 13.70 -18.91
C GLU A 48 -12.25 12.47 -19.25
N PHE A 49 -11.38 12.57 -20.27
CA PHE A 49 -10.29 11.62 -20.52
C PHE A 49 -9.15 12.00 -19.58
N GLY A 50 -9.35 11.56 -18.33
CA GLY A 50 -8.61 11.96 -17.14
C GLY A 50 -7.16 12.31 -17.40
N ALA A 51 -6.75 13.45 -16.84
CA ALA A 51 -5.35 13.77 -16.61
C ALA A 51 -4.61 12.46 -16.33
N ILE A 52 -3.63 12.12 -17.18
CA ILE A 52 -2.77 10.94 -16.98
C ILE A 52 -2.36 10.98 -15.51
N GLU A 53 -2.93 10.08 -14.70
CA GLU A 53 -2.61 10.07 -13.27
C GLU A 53 -1.12 9.82 -13.19
N GLU A 54 -0.38 10.83 -12.74
CA GLU A 54 1.08 10.76 -12.66
C GLU A 54 1.43 9.57 -11.76
N VAL A 55 2.11 8.59 -12.35
CA VAL A 55 2.55 7.37 -11.68
C VAL A 55 4.02 7.52 -11.33
N GLU A 56 4.36 7.22 -10.08
CA GLU A 56 5.72 7.20 -9.58
C GLU A 56 6.04 5.81 -9.03
N GLN A 57 7.31 5.41 -9.14
CA GLN A 57 7.80 4.20 -8.49
C GLN A 57 8.11 4.50 -7.02
N ALA A 58 7.33 3.91 -6.12
CA ALA A 58 7.47 4.09 -4.68
C ALA A 58 8.01 2.82 -4.01
N GLU A 59 9.00 2.99 -3.13
CA GLU A 59 9.65 1.88 -2.41
C GLU A 59 9.10 1.75 -0.98
N CYS A 60 8.52 0.59 -0.67
CA CYS A 60 7.93 0.30 0.63
C CYS A 60 8.97 0.38 1.75
N GLN A 61 8.72 1.20 2.77
CA GLN A 61 9.64 1.42 3.89
C GLN A 61 9.70 0.25 4.89
N CYS A 62 8.88 -0.78 4.72
CA CYS A 62 8.94 -2.03 5.49
C CYS A 62 9.82 -3.07 4.80
N CYS A 63 9.53 -3.41 3.54
CA CYS A 63 10.11 -4.59 2.88
C CYS A 63 10.98 -4.30 1.65
N GLY A 64 11.06 -3.04 1.21
CA GLY A 64 11.82 -2.62 0.03
C GLY A 64 11.19 -3.02 -1.31
N LEU A 65 9.95 -3.50 -1.32
CA LEU A 65 9.21 -3.74 -2.56
C LEU A 65 8.92 -2.41 -3.26
N LYS A 66 9.15 -2.34 -4.57
CA LYS A 66 8.83 -1.19 -5.40
C LYS A 66 7.53 -1.43 -6.14
N GLU A 67 6.64 -0.46 -6.09
CA GLU A 67 5.34 -0.47 -6.78
C GLU A 67 5.20 0.82 -7.58
N ASP A 68 4.66 0.73 -8.79
CA ASP A 68 4.29 1.90 -9.59
C ASP A 68 2.88 2.32 -9.14
N CYS A 69 2.77 3.52 -8.56
CA CYS A 69 1.55 4.00 -7.92
C CYS A 69 1.26 5.45 -8.30
N THR A 70 -0.02 5.81 -8.34
CA THR A 70 -0.41 7.21 -8.59
C THR A 70 0.06 8.08 -7.42
N VAL A 71 0.48 9.31 -7.70
CA VAL A 71 0.93 10.24 -6.66
C VAL A 71 -0.16 10.43 -5.59
N VAL A 72 -1.43 10.47 -6.00
CA VAL A 72 -2.57 10.58 -5.09
C VAL A 72 -2.62 9.40 -4.12
N TYR A 73 -2.53 8.17 -4.62
CA TYR A 73 -2.55 6.97 -3.79
C TYR A 73 -1.34 6.93 -2.83
N ILE A 74 -0.15 7.33 -3.29
CA ILE A 74 1.04 7.44 -2.43
C ILE A 74 0.77 8.34 -1.22
N ARG A 75 0.22 9.54 -1.46
CA ARG A 75 -0.09 10.49 -0.39
C ARG A 75 -1.16 9.99 0.58
N GLU A 76 -2.16 9.27 0.10
CA GLU A 76 -3.21 8.70 0.95
C GLU A 76 -2.68 7.61 1.88
N VAL A 77 -1.79 6.76 1.37
CA VAL A 77 -1.12 5.73 2.18
C VAL A 77 -0.19 6.39 3.20
N GLU A 78 0.64 7.37 2.80
CA GLU A 78 1.54 8.07 3.73
C GLU A 78 0.78 8.69 4.92
N LYS A 79 -0.41 9.27 4.69
CA LYS A 79 -1.27 9.80 5.77
C LYS A 79 -1.69 8.73 6.77
N CYS A 80 -1.91 7.49 6.32
CA CYS A 80 -2.33 6.38 7.17
C CYS A 80 -1.18 5.78 7.99
N PHE A 81 0.07 5.89 7.52
CA PHE A 81 1.22 5.17 8.09
C PHE A 81 2.35 6.11 8.55
N TYR A 82 2.01 7.21 9.22
CA TYR A 82 2.98 8.15 9.82
C TYR A 82 3.98 8.74 8.81
N GLY A 83 3.48 9.12 7.63
CA GLY A 83 4.29 9.68 6.56
C GLY A 83 5.15 8.66 5.82
N LYS A 84 4.90 7.36 6.00
CA LYS A 84 5.64 6.28 5.36
C LYS A 84 4.82 5.65 4.25
N TRP A 85 5.41 5.52 3.07
CA TRP A 85 4.85 4.66 2.03
C TRP A 85 5.01 3.18 2.40
N VAL A 86 3.92 2.42 2.28
CA VAL A 86 3.84 1.00 2.60
C VAL A 86 3.10 0.28 1.48
N CYS A 87 3.69 -0.79 0.93
CA CYS A 87 3.05 -1.56 -0.14
C CYS A 87 1.74 -2.21 0.30
N GLY A 88 0.90 -2.60 -0.65
CA GLY A 88 -0.42 -3.17 -0.38
C GLY A 88 -0.39 -4.33 0.63
N LEU A 89 0.57 -5.26 0.50
CA LEU A 89 0.71 -6.41 1.40
C LEU A 89 1.14 -6.03 2.83
N CYS A 90 2.12 -5.13 2.96
CA CYS A 90 2.54 -4.66 4.27
C CYS A 90 1.45 -3.82 4.94
N SER A 91 0.64 -3.09 4.17
CA SER A 91 -0.47 -2.30 4.70
C SER A 91 -1.49 -3.19 5.42
N GLU A 92 -1.86 -4.34 4.84
CA GLU A 92 -2.78 -5.29 5.45
C GLU A 92 -2.16 -5.98 6.67
N ALA A 93 -0.88 -6.36 6.58
CA ALA A 93 -0.16 -6.98 7.71
C ALA A 93 -0.01 -6.04 8.91
N VAL A 94 0.19 -4.73 8.69
CA VAL A 94 0.23 -3.72 9.75
C VAL A 94 -1.16 -3.55 10.35
N LYS A 95 -2.21 -3.37 9.52
CA LYS A 95 -3.60 -3.21 9.98
C LYS A 95 -4.07 -4.37 10.87
N GLU A 96 -3.68 -5.61 10.56
CA GLU A 96 -3.98 -6.78 11.39
C GLU A 96 -3.38 -6.68 12.82
N ARG A 97 -2.23 -6.01 12.96
CA ARG A 97 -1.53 -5.86 14.25
C ARG A 97 -2.05 -4.68 15.09
N VAL A 98 -2.67 -3.67 14.48
CA VAL A 98 -3.21 -2.48 15.18
C VAL A 98 -4.25 -2.84 16.24
N GLY A 99 -4.96 -3.96 16.09
CA GLY A 99 -5.90 -4.42 17.11
C GLY A 99 -5.25 -4.75 18.47
N LYS A 100 -3.93 -4.96 18.53
CA LYS A 100 -3.19 -5.35 19.74
C LYS A 100 -2.24 -4.26 20.26
N VAL A 101 -1.81 -3.33 19.42
CA VAL A 101 -0.82 -2.27 19.72
C VAL A 101 -1.15 -1.00 18.90
N GLY A 102 -0.60 0.16 19.26
CA GLY A 102 -0.80 1.39 18.48
C GLY A 102 -0.28 1.27 17.03
N MET A 103 -0.83 2.06 16.09
CA MET A 103 -0.45 2.00 14.67
C MET A 103 1.06 2.20 14.44
N GLN A 104 1.71 3.13 15.16
CA GLN A 104 3.15 3.36 15.03
C GLN A 104 3.97 2.15 15.47
N ASP A 105 3.57 1.49 16.55
CA ASP A 105 4.24 0.31 17.08
C ASP A 105 4.01 -0.91 16.18
N ALA A 106 2.80 -1.07 15.65
CA ALA A 106 2.48 -2.09 14.65
C ALA A 106 3.36 -1.93 13.40
N LEU A 107 3.51 -0.69 12.91
CA LEU A 107 4.33 -0.34 11.75
C LEU A 107 5.82 -0.62 12.01
N ASN A 108 6.34 -0.21 13.16
CA ASN A 108 7.74 -0.43 13.53
C ASN A 108 8.05 -1.91 13.71
N SER A 109 7.20 -2.64 14.43
CA SER A 109 7.35 -4.10 14.62
C SER A 109 7.31 -4.85 13.29
N HIS A 110 6.43 -4.44 12.37
CA HIS A 110 6.38 -5.07 11.04
C HIS A 110 7.62 -4.74 10.20
N ARG A 111 8.12 -3.51 10.27
CA ARG A 111 9.38 -3.12 9.61
C ARG A 111 10.56 -3.95 10.12
N ASP A 112 10.69 -4.14 11.42
CA ASP A 112 11.77 -4.94 12.01
C ASP A 112 11.69 -6.40 11.55
N PHE A 113 10.48 -6.97 11.51
CA PHE A 113 10.25 -8.32 10.96
C PHE A 113 10.65 -8.41 9.48
N CYS A 114 10.27 -7.43 8.65
CA CYS A 114 10.65 -7.41 7.25
C CYS A 114 12.16 -7.26 7.05
N GLN A 115 12.83 -6.47 7.89
CA GLN A 115 14.28 -6.32 7.85
C GLN A 115 14.98 -7.65 8.18
N GLU A 116 14.58 -8.32 9.27
CA GLU A 116 15.10 -9.63 9.63
C GLU A 116 14.87 -10.66 8.51
N TYR A 117 13.68 -10.67 7.91
CA TYR A 117 13.36 -11.55 6.78
C TYR A 117 14.25 -11.26 5.57
N ASN A 118 14.49 -9.99 5.25
CA ASN A 118 15.34 -9.60 4.13
C ASN A 118 16.80 -10.00 4.36
N ASP A 119 17.32 -9.79 5.57
CA ASP A 119 18.72 -10.07 5.93
C ASP A 119 19.01 -11.56 6.09
N THR A 120 18.00 -12.37 6.40
CA THR A 120 18.16 -13.81 6.67
C THR A 120 17.50 -14.67 5.59
N THR A 121 16.17 -14.74 5.57
CA THR A 121 15.41 -15.66 4.72
C THR A 121 15.51 -15.30 3.25
N ARG A 122 15.36 -14.03 2.88
CA ARG A 122 15.41 -13.60 1.47
C ARG A 122 16.84 -13.68 0.92
N LEU A 123 17.85 -13.33 1.72
CA LEU A 123 19.26 -13.39 1.34
C LEU A 123 19.72 -14.83 1.06
N ASN A 124 19.33 -15.80 1.90
CA ASN A 124 19.66 -17.20 1.68
C ASN A 124 18.50 -18.14 2.08
N PRO A 125 17.49 -18.32 1.21
CA PRO A 125 16.30 -19.11 1.51
C PRO A 125 16.63 -20.57 1.83
N LYS A 126 17.64 -21.15 1.17
CA LYS A 126 18.05 -22.54 1.38
C LYS A 126 18.69 -22.74 2.76
N LEU A 127 19.60 -21.84 3.17
CA LEU A 127 20.19 -21.87 4.51
C LEU A 127 19.12 -21.62 5.58
N SER A 128 18.27 -20.62 5.39
CA SER A 128 17.16 -20.32 6.30
C SER A 128 16.25 -21.52 6.50
N LEU A 129 15.86 -22.21 5.42
CA LEU A 129 15.07 -23.44 5.50
C LEU A 129 15.80 -24.55 6.26
N THR A 130 17.08 -24.76 5.96
CA THR A 130 17.91 -25.79 6.62
C THR A 130 18.05 -25.53 8.12
N LEU A 131 18.26 -24.27 8.52
CA LEU A 131 18.32 -23.86 9.92
C LEU A 131 16.98 -24.06 10.63
N SER A 132 15.87 -23.70 9.97
CA SER A 132 14.53 -23.96 10.51
C SER A 132 14.26 -25.45 10.71
N MET A 133 14.61 -26.29 9.74
CA MET A 133 14.48 -27.75 9.86
C MET A 133 15.34 -28.30 11.01
N ARG A 134 16.57 -27.81 11.15
CA ARG A 134 17.47 -28.17 12.26
C ARG A 134 16.86 -27.80 13.60
N GLU A 135 16.30 -26.60 13.73
CA GLU A 135 15.67 -26.12 14.97
C GLU A 135 14.43 -26.95 15.33
N ILE A 136 13.60 -27.31 14.33
CA ILE A 136 12.46 -28.21 14.53
C ILE A 136 12.92 -29.57 15.06
N ALA A 137 13.94 -30.17 14.45
CA ALA A 137 14.48 -31.45 14.90
C ALA A 137 15.06 -31.36 16.33
N LYS A 138 15.77 -30.27 16.64
CA LYS A 138 16.35 -30.00 17.97
C LYS A 138 15.25 -29.90 19.04
N ARG A 139 14.22 -29.07 18.81
CA ARG A 139 13.07 -28.93 19.73
C ARG A 139 12.31 -30.23 19.92
N SER A 140 12.18 -31.04 18.86
CA SER A 140 11.55 -32.37 18.93
C SER A 140 12.33 -33.31 19.86
N LEU A 141 13.65 -33.34 19.77
CA LEU A 141 14.51 -34.14 20.64
C LEU A 141 14.45 -33.68 22.10
N GLU A 142 14.53 -32.37 22.35
CA GLU A 142 14.43 -31.77 23.68
C GLU A 142 13.08 -32.11 24.36
N ASN A 143 11.99 -32.05 23.60
CA ASN A 143 10.65 -32.40 24.08
C ASN A 143 10.50 -33.90 24.39
N ARG A 144 11.25 -34.77 23.72
CA ARG A 144 11.30 -36.21 24.07
C ARG A 144 12.10 -36.44 25.34
N ASN A 145 13.22 -35.75 25.52
CA ASN A 145 14.07 -35.88 26.71
C ASN A 145 13.37 -35.36 27.97
N SER A 146 12.63 -34.25 27.87
CA SER A 146 11.84 -33.70 28.97
C SER A 146 10.67 -34.60 29.38
N LYS A 147 10.15 -35.44 28.47
CA LYS A 147 9.13 -36.46 28.74
C LYS A 147 9.71 -37.81 29.16
N GLY A 148 10.90 -38.18 28.68
CA GLY A 148 11.60 -39.44 28.99
C GLY A 148 12.14 -39.53 30.41
N LEU A 149 12.43 -38.39 31.05
CA LEU A 149 12.78 -38.31 32.48
C LEU A 149 11.61 -38.68 33.42
N LYS A 150 10.36 -38.72 32.93
CA LYS A 150 9.19 -39.19 33.72
C LYS A 150 8.94 -40.70 33.65
N LEU A 151 9.65 -41.45 32.79
CA LEU A 151 9.38 -42.88 32.55
C LEU A 151 10.62 -43.77 32.77
N SER A 152 11.50 -43.39 33.69
CA SER A 152 12.70 -44.16 34.02
C SER A 152 12.88 -44.32 35.53
N ARG A 153 11.86 -44.88 36.20
CA ARG A 153 12.04 -45.62 37.46
C ARG A 153 11.06 -46.78 37.55
N THR A 154 11.35 -47.87 36.86
CA THR A 154 11.13 -49.21 37.43
C THR A 154 12.13 -50.16 36.78
N ILE A 155 13.26 -50.37 37.47
CA ILE A 155 14.11 -51.54 37.29
C ILE A 155 13.50 -52.63 38.17
N SER A 156 13.18 -53.78 37.57
CA SER A 156 13.36 -55.09 38.21
C SER A 156 13.38 -56.14 37.11
N TYR A 157 14.57 -56.69 36.82
CA TYR A 157 14.68 -57.99 36.16
C TYR A 157 14.88 -59.06 37.25
N PRO A 158 14.32 -60.27 37.09
CA PRO A 158 14.46 -61.39 38.04
C PRO A 158 15.88 -61.95 38.10
#